data_AF-A0A9D8KV01-F1
#
_entry.id   AF-A0A9D8KV01-F1
#
_cell.length_a   1.000
_cell.length_b   1.000
_cell.length_c   1.000
_cell.angle_alpha   90.00
_cell.angle_beta   90.00
_cell.angle_gamma   90.00
#
_symmetry.space_group_name_H-M   'P 1'
#
loop_
_entity.id
_entity.type
_entity.pdbx_description
1 polymer ?
#
loop_
_entity_poly.entity_id
_entity_poly.type
_entity_poly.pdbx_seq_one_letter_code
_entity_poly.pdbx_strand_id
1 'polypeptide(L)'
;MKRNTCLLPFAASLLLACTGTGAQTLDAQRPAMRMAIDNAERGQFDAAASASLRSHPLYGWLEYSALRPGIDTVDTPQALDFLKRYQGQAVADAFRAVWLPALARRQDWPALLANWQPSNDPGLQCAELNARLATGKADAKWTGDAQALWRGSGKSLPDACDPVFAALADRGGLTPALRWERIDAAADAQQPGVMRAAARGLPAAELAQANAYAAFVDKPDARAL
;
A
#
# COMPACT_ATOMS: atom_id res chain seq x y z
N MET A 1 79.45 -44.26 11.79
CA MET A 1 79.62 -42.80 11.96
C MET A 1 79.25 -42.10 10.65
N LYS A 2 78.14 -41.35 10.64
CA LYS A 2 77.87 -40.12 9.86
C LYS A 2 76.39 -39.75 10.02
N ARG A 3 76.13 -38.60 10.65
CA ARG A 3 74.83 -37.93 10.78
C ARG A 3 74.54 -37.19 9.46
N ASN A 4 73.27 -37.07 9.08
CA ASN A 4 72.65 -36.12 8.13
C ASN A 4 71.18 -36.59 7.91
N THR A 5 70.10 -35.82 7.85
CA THR A 5 69.75 -34.40 8.00
C THR A 5 68.21 -34.34 8.13
N CYS A 6 67.67 -33.35 8.84
CA CYS A 6 66.24 -33.02 8.95
C CYS A 6 65.50 -32.93 7.60
N LEU A 7 64.18 -33.21 7.61
CA LEU A 7 63.12 -32.32 7.08
C LEU A 7 61.73 -32.99 7.26
N LEU A 8 61.02 -32.62 8.32
CA LEU A 8 59.57 -32.81 8.46
C LEU A 8 58.91 -31.47 8.07
N PRO A 9 57.97 -31.42 7.11
CA PRO A 9 57.30 -30.18 6.76
C PRO A 9 56.29 -29.83 7.85
N PHE A 10 56.47 -28.66 8.45
CA PHE A 10 55.51 -28.03 9.35
C PHE A 10 54.27 -27.66 8.51
N ALA A 11 53.16 -28.38 8.68
CA ALA A 11 51.89 -28.01 8.11
C ALA A 11 51.38 -26.75 8.84
N ALA A 12 51.57 -25.58 8.22
CA ALA A 12 51.00 -24.33 8.70
C ALA A 12 49.48 -24.34 8.43
N SER A 13 48.70 -24.72 9.45
CA SER A 13 47.26 -24.51 9.47
C SER A 13 46.99 -23.00 9.50
N LEU A 14 46.66 -22.44 8.34
CA LEU A 14 46.18 -21.07 8.19
C LEU A 14 44.79 -20.99 8.83
N LEU A 15 44.72 -20.55 10.08
CA LEU A 15 43.48 -20.16 10.73
C LEU A 15 42.91 -18.95 9.98
N LEU A 16 41.93 -19.19 9.10
CA LEU A 16 41.06 -18.16 8.56
C LEU A 16 40.28 -17.54 9.73
N ALA A 17 40.78 -16.45 10.29
CA ALA A 17 40.03 -15.62 11.21
C ALA A 17 38.92 -14.92 10.41
N CYS A 18 37.72 -15.52 10.39
CA CYS A 18 36.52 -14.82 9.92
C CYS A 18 36.31 -13.58 10.79
N THR A 19 36.50 -12.41 10.18
CA THR A 19 36.31 -11.10 10.81
C THR A 19 34.85 -10.88 11.20
N GLY A 20 34.53 -11.09 12.47
CA GLY A 20 33.22 -10.82 13.08
C GLY A 20 32.97 -9.35 13.46
N THR A 21 33.76 -8.41 12.93
CA THR A 21 33.70 -6.97 13.29
C THR A 21 32.39 -6.29 12.93
N GLY A 22 31.72 -6.73 11.86
CA GLY A 22 30.43 -6.17 11.44
C GLY A 22 29.30 -6.45 12.43
N ALA A 23 29.12 -7.72 12.82
CA ALA A 23 28.04 -8.12 13.74
C ALA A 23 28.19 -7.49 15.14
N GLN A 24 29.42 -7.43 15.67
CA GLN A 24 29.69 -6.81 16.98
C GLN A 24 29.41 -5.30 16.98
N THR A 25 29.64 -4.62 15.85
CA THR A 25 29.37 -3.17 15.73
C THR A 25 27.86 -2.89 15.65
N LEU A 26 27.10 -3.73 14.94
CA LEU A 26 25.64 -3.59 14.86
C LEU A 26 24.97 -3.81 16.21
N ASP A 27 25.42 -4.80 16.98
CA ASP A 27 24.90 -5.07 18.31
C ASP A 27 25.15 -3.91 19.27
N ALA A 28 26.33 -3.29 19.19
CA ALA A 28 26.66 -2.10 19.97
C ALA A 28 25.83 -0.86 19.57
N GLN A 29 25.49 -0.71 18.28
CA GLN A 29 24.71 0.43 17.76
C GLN A 29 23.19 0.27 17.93
N ARG A 30 22.70 -0.93 18.23
CA ARG A 30 21.26 -1.25 18.31
C ARG A 30 20.46 -0.33 19.26
N PRO A 31 20.91 -0.01 20.49
CA PRO A 31 20.15 0.87 21.38
C PRO A 31 20.04 2.29 20.83
N ALA A 32 21.12 2.82 20.26
CA ALA A 32 21.15 4.14 19.64
C ALA A 32 20.23 4.20 18.41
N MET A 33 20.23 3.16 17.56
CA MET A 33 19.33 3.07 16.42
C MET A 33 17.86 3.03 16.84
N ARG A 34 17.51 2.22 17.85
CA ARG A 34 16.14 2.18 18.39
C ARG A 34 15.70 3.55 18.89
N MET A 35 16.51 4.19 19.72
CA MET A 35 16.21 5.51 20.27
C MET A 35 16.05 6.56 19.16
N ALA A 36 16.88 6.52 18.13
CA ALA A 36 16.76 7.41 16.98
C ALA A 36 15.44 7.22 16.23
N ILE A 37 15.03 5.96 15.98
CA ILE A 37 13.74 5.63 15.34
C ILE A 37 12.57 6.13 16.21
N ASP A 38 12.58 5.81 17.51
CA ASP A 38 11.51 6.23 18.43
C ASP A 38 11.37 7.76 18.48
N ASN A 39 12.50 8.50 18.46
CA ASN A 39 12.50 9.95 18.37
C ASN A 39 11.95 10.44 17.04
N ALA A 40 12.36 9.83 15.92
CA ALA A 40 11.90 10.20 14.59
C ALA A 40 10.38 10.02 14.44
N GLU A 41 9.82 8.92 14.96
CA GLU A 41 8.37 8.66 14.96
C GLU A 41 7.57 9.70 15.75
N ARG A 42 8.19 10.33 16.76
CA ARG A 42 7.62 11.46 17.52
C ARG A 42 7.84 12.82 16.86
N GLY A 43 8.41 12.87 15.66
CA GLY A 43 8.77 14.12 14.98
C GLY A 43 10.02 14.81 15.55
N GLN A 44 10.83 14.10 16.33
CA GLN A 44 12.05 14.59 16.99
C GLN A 44 13.31 14.06 16.29
N PHE A 45 13.27 13.95 14.96
CA PHE A 45 14.42 13.49 14.19
C PHE A 45 15.56 14.52 14.22
N ASP A 46 16.75 14.08 14.61
CA ASP A 46 17.97 14.88 14.59
C ASP A 46 19.03 14.21 13.71
N ALA A 47 19.30 14.83 12.55
CA ALA A 47 20.26 14.34 11.57
C ALA A 47 21.72 14.44 12.03
N ALA A 48 22.04 15.38 12.93
CA ALA A 48 23.38 15.53 13.49
C ALA A 48 23.62 14.46 14.56
N ALA A 49 22.67 14.25 15.47
CA ALA A 49 22.73 13.19 16.48
C ALA A 49 22.76 11.79 15.85
N SER A 50 22.15 11.63 14.66
CA SER A 50 22.11 10.35 13.93
C SER A 50 23.26 10.15 12.95
N ALA A 51 24.24 11.06 12.87
CA ALA A 51 25.29 11.01 11.86
C ALA A 51 26.14 9.73 11.92
N SER A 52 26.41 9.21 13.12
CA SER A 52 27.16 7.95 13.32
C SER A 52 26.39 6.70 12.89
N LEU A 53 25.08 6.81 12.67
CA LEU A 53 24.20 5.70 12.29
C LEU A 53 24.05 5.57 10.76
N ARG A 54 24.64 6.46 9.96
CA ARG A 54 24.45 6.49 8.49
C ARG A 54 24.88 5.21 7.78
N SER A 55 25.88 4.51 8.30
CA SER A 55 26.34 3.22 7.77
C SER A 55 25.57 2.02 8.31
N HIS A 56 24.64 2.23 9.25
CA HIS A 56 23.85 1.16 9.84
C HIS A 56 22.82 0.65 8.81
N PRO A 57 22.64 -0.68 8.64
CA PRO A 57 21.69 -1.25 7.67
C PRO A 57 20.23 -0.78 7.84
N LEU A 58 19.84 -0.39 9.06
CA LEU A 58 18.50 0.15 9.36
C LEU A 58 18.38 1.67 9.16
N TYR A 59 19.40 2.36 8.65
CA TYR A 59 19.34 3.81 8.48
C TYR A 59 18.17 4.28 7.59
N GLY A 60 17.80 3.50 6.57
CA GLY A 60 16.61 3.80 5.78
C GLY A 60 15.31 3.76 6.56
N TRP A 61 15.19 2.88 7.55
CA TRP A 61 14.04 2.84 8.44
C TRP A 61 13.99 4.06 9.35
N LEU A 62 15.14 4.56 9.81
CA LEU A 62 15.23 5.82 10.54
C LEU A 62 14.78 7.00 9.68
N GLU A 63 15.27 7.11 8.43
CA GLU A 63 14.84 8.16 7.51
C GLU A 63 13.33 8.07 7.21
N TYR A 64 12.80 6.87 6.98
CA TYR A 64 11.36 6.65 6.81
C TYR A 64 10.56 7.10 8.04
N SER A 65 10.99 6.71 9.24
CA SER A 65 10.34 7.12 10.49
C SER A 65 10.36 8.63 10.69
N ALA A 66 11.35 9.34 10.18
CA ALA A 66 11.40 10.80 10.21
C ALA A 66 10.42 11.47 9.23
N LEU A 67 10.17 10.85 8.07
CA LEU A 67 9.25 11.37 7.04
C LEU A 67 7.78 11.06 7.34
N ARG A 68 7.51 9.92 7.99
CA ARG A 68 6.15 9.39 8.19
C ARG A 68 5.19 10.34 8.91
N PRO A 69 5.57 11.05 10.00
CA PRO A 69 4.65 11.97 10.69
C PRO A 69 4.18 13.13 9.80
N GLY A 70 5.03 13.56 8.86
CA GLY A 70 4.75 14.65 7.92
C GLY A 70 4.41 14.18 6.51
N ILE A 71 3.97 12.92 6.33
CA ILE A 71 3.86 12.30 4.99
C ILE A 71 2.97 13.07 4.02
N ASP A 72 1.96 13.79 4.54
CA ASP A 72 1.06 14.64 3.76
C ASP A 72 1.75 15.84 3.13
N THR A 73 2.83 16.32 3.76
CA THR A 73 3.60 17.50 3.35
C THR A 73 4.96 17.16 2.75
N VAL A 74 5.35 15.87 2.71
CA VAL A 74 6.57 15.44 2.01
C VAL A 74 6.44 15.78 0.53
N ASP A 75 7.33 16.66 0.05
CA ASP A 75 7.34 17.08 -1.34
C ASP A 75 7.83 15.96 -2.27
N THR A 76 7.48 16.10 -3.56
CA THR A 76 7.79 15.08 -4.55
C THR A 76 9.29 14.88 -4.76
N PRO A 77 10.15 15.91 -4.84
CA PRO A 77 11.61 15.72 -4.91
C PRO A 77 12.17 14.90 -3.73
N GLN A 78 11.79 15.22 -2.49
CA GLN A 78 12.24 14.50 -1.29
C GLN A 78 11.81 13.04 -1.31
N ALA A 79 10.56 12.77 -1.70
CA ALA A 79 10.04 11.43 -1.84
C ALA A 79 10.79 10.63 -2.93
N LEU A 80 11.03 11.24 -4.10
CA LEU A 80 11.76 10.60 -5.20
C LEU A 80 13.22 10.29 -4.81
N ASP A 81 13.87 11.20 -4.09
CA ASP A 81 15.21 10.97 -3.55
C ASP A 81 15.23 9.79 -2.57
N PHE A 82 14.26 9.72 -1.66
CA PHE A 82 14.11 8.58 -0.74
C PHE A 82 13.93 7.27 -1.50
N LEU A 83 12.97 7.23 -2.44
CA LEU A 83 12.67 6.04 -3.24
C LEU A 83 13.86 5.59 -4.09
N LYS A 84 14.64 6.53 -4.63
CA LYS A 84 15.85 6.26 -5.39
C LYS A 84 16.96 5.68 -4.49
N ARG A 85 17.18 6.26 -3.30
CA ARG A 85 18.19 5.77 -2.34
C ARG A 85 17.91 4.34 -1.89
N TYR A 86 16.64 3.99 -1.71
CA TYR A 86 16.21 2.70 -1.16
C TYR A 86 15.58 1.76 -2.19
N GLN A 87 15.84 1.98 -3.48
CA GLN A 87 15.28 1.16 -4.55
C GLN A 87 15.56 -0.33 -4.33
N GLY A 88 14.52 -1.17 -4.42
CA GLY A 88 14.60 -2.61 -4.22
C GLY A 88 14.66 -3.06 -2.75
N GLN A 89 14.56 -2.13 -1.79
CA GLN A 89 14.51 -2.44 -0.37
C GLN A 89 13.09 -2.29 0.18
N ALA A 90 12.75 -3.12 1.17
CA ALA A 90 11.42 -3.13 1.80
C ALA A 90 11.00 -1.75 2.36
N VAL A 91 11.95 -0.92 2.77
CA VAL A 91 11.65 0.42 3.29
C VAL A 91 11.14 1.38 2.21
N ALA A 92 11.56 1.23 0.95
CA ALA A 92 11.01 2.01 -0.15
C ALA A 92 9.55 1.64 -0.44
N ASP A 93 9.22 0.35 -0.35
CA ASP A 93 7.85 -0.14 -0.52
C ASP A 93 6.96 0.30 0.64
N ALA A 94 7.47 0.22 1.87
CA ALA A 94 6.78 0.74 3.05
C ALA A 94 6.50 2.25 2.93
N PHE A 95 7.50 3.05 2.55
CA PHE A 95 7.31 4.50 2.31
C PHE A 95 6.28 4.76 1.21
N ARG A 96 6.38 4.08 0.06
CA ARG A 96 5.45 4.25 -1.06
C ARG A 96 4.01 3.95 -0.67
N ALA A 97 3.79 2.90 0.14
CA ALA A 97 2.46 2.51 0.59
C ALA A 97 1.77 3.60 1.43
N VAL A 98 2.53 4.44 2.14
CA VAL A 98 1.98 5.59 2.90
C VAL A 98 1.94 6.87 2.07
N TRP A 99 2.90 7.05 1.17
CA TRP A 99 3.02 8.24 0.34
C TRP A 99 1.99 8.30 -0.79
N LEU A 100 1.63 7.17 -1.41
CA LEU A 100 0.58 7.16 -2.46
C LEU A 100 -0.80 7.62 -1.94
N PRO A 101 -1.28 7.16 -0.77
CA PRO A 101 -2.49 7.75 -0.16
C PRO A 101 -2.36 9.24 0.15
N ALA A 102 -1.17 9.71 0.55
CA ALA A 102 -0.92 11.13 0.77
C ALA A 102 -1.02 11.94 -0.54
N LEU A 103 -0.44 11.44 -1.63
CA LEU A 103 -0.59 11.99 -2.98
C LEU A 103 -2.06 12.08 -3.38
N ALA A 104 -2.84 11.04 -3.08
CA ALA A 104 -4.27 11.01 -3.38
C ALA A 104 -5.06 12.07 -2.61
N ARG A 105 -4.77 12.25 -1.31
CA ARG A 105 -5.42 13.28 -0.47
C ARG A 105 -5.17 14.70 -1.00
N ARG A 106 -3.94 14.99 -1.45
CA ARG A 106 -3.59 16.29 -2.05
C ARG A 106 -3.83 16.38 -3.56
N GLN A 107 -4.44 15.34 -4.15
CA GLN A 107 -4.79 15.28 -5.57
C GLN A 107 -3.60 15.47 -6.54
N ASP A 108 -2.39 15.07 -6.12
CA ASP A 108 -1.22 15.07 -6.99
C ASP A 108 -1.21 13.82 -7.88
N TRP A 109 -2.14 13.83 -8.84
CA TRP A 109 -2.39 12.73 -9.77
C TRP A 109 -1.18 12.37 -10.65
N PRO A 110 -0.43 13.35 -11.20
CA PRO A 110 0.76 13.01 -11.99
C PRO A 110 1.81 12.24 -11.18
N ALA A 111 2.12 12.66 -9.96
CA ALA A 111 3.09 11.96 -9.14
C ALA A 111 2.56 10.60 -8.64
N LEU A 112 1.25 10.48 -8.34
CA LEU A 112 0.62 9.20 -8.02
C LEU A 112 0.78 8.20 -9.17
N LEU A 113 0.43 8.59 -10.40
CA LEU A 113 0.53 7.71 -11.55
C LEU A 113 1.98 7.35 -11.89
N ALA A 114 2.92 8.29 -11.75
CA ALA A 114 4.34 8.04 -12.01
C ALA A 114 4.98 7.07 -11.01
N ASN A 115 4.42 6.97 -9.79
CA ASN A 115 4.96 6.15 -8.70
C ASN A 115 4.05 4.99 -8.32
N TRP A 116 2.99 4.75 -9.11
CA TRP A 116 2.04 3.68 -8.86
C TRP A 116 2.73 2.31 -8.84
N GLN A 117 2.31 1.47 -7.90
CA GLN A 117 2.62 0.04 -7.89
C GLN A 117 1.32 -0.74 -7.67
N PRO A 118 1.15 -1.91 -8.29
CA PRO A 118 -0.01 -2.76 -8.06
C PRO A 118 -0.24 -2.99 -6.56
N SER A 119 -1.48 -2.75 -6.13
CA SER A 119 -1.90 -2.90 -4.74
C SER A 119 -3.19 -3.70 -4.66
N ASN A 120 -3.34 -4.45 -3.57
CA ASN A 120 -4.60 -5.10 -3.20
C ASN A 120 -5.46 -4.23 -2.28
N ASP A 121 -4.98 -3.05 -1.89
CA ASP A 121 -5.76 -2.08 -1.11
C ASP A 121 -6.78 -1.39 -2.02
N PRO A 122 -8.11 -1.55 -1.77
CA PRO A 122 -9.13 -0.98 -2.64
C PRO A 122 -9.12 0.55 -2.67
N GLY A 123 -8.76 1.21 -1.57
CA GLY A 123 -8.67 2.66 -1.51
C GLY A 123 -7.56 3.18 -2.42
N LEU A 124 -6.42 2.50 -2.44
CA LEU A 124 -5.30 2.82 -3.32
C LEU A 124 -5.61 2.50 -4.79
N GLN A 125 -6.30 1.39 -5.08
CA GLN A 125 -6.82 1.11 -6.43
C GLN A 125 -7.79 2.21 -6.92
N CYS A 126 -8.70 2.66 -6.06
CA CYS A 126 -9.60 3.77 -6.38
C CYS A 126 -8.85 5.10 -6.57
N ALA A 127 -7.81 5.36 -5.77
CA ALA A 127 -6.97 6.54 -5.94
C ALA A 127 -6.27 6.56 -7.31
N GLU A 128 -5.80 5.40 -7.78
CA GLU A 128 -5.20 5.26 -9.11
C GLU A 128 -6.23 5.50 -10.23
N LEU A 129 -7.41 4.92 -10.10
CA LEU A 129 -8.51 5.13 -11.06
C LEU A 129 -8.96 6.59 -11.08
N ASN A 130 -9.05 7.26 -9.93
CA ASN A 130 -9.30 8.69 -9.84
C ASN A 130 -8.19 9.51 -10.51
N ALA A 131 -6.92 9.13 -10.33
CA ALA A 131 -5.80 9.81 -10.96
C ALA A 131 -5.83 9.67 -12.49
N ARG A 132 -6.15 8.48 -13.02
CA ARG A 132 -6.38 8.27 -14.46
C ARG A 132 -7.55 9.10 -14.97
N LEU A 133 -8.67 9.12 -14.24
CA LEU A 133 -9.86 9.90 -14.59
C LEU A 133 -9.52 11.40 -14.67
N ALA A 134 -8.87 11.94 -13.63
CA ALA A 134 -8.52 13.36 -13.53
C ALA A 134 -7.48 13.80 -14.57
N THR A 135 -6.67 12.87 -15.09
CA THR A 135 -5.65 13.15 -16.11
C THR A 135 -6.09 12.79 -17.54
N GLY A 136 -7.38 12.50 -17.75
CA GLY A 136 -7.92 12.21 -19.07
C GLY A 136 -7.56 10.82 -19.61
N LYS A 137 -7.12 9.89 -18.75
CA LYS A 137 -6.71 8.51 -19.08
C LYS A 137 -7.78 7.47 -18.75
N ALA A 138 -9.06 7.86 -18.76
CA ALA A 138 -10.19 6.94 -18.54
C ALA A 138 -10.59 6.22 -19.84
N ASP A 139 -9.72 5.31 -20.29
CA ASP A 139 -9.88 4.49 -21.49
C ASP A 139 -10.67 3.19 -21.22
N ALA A 140 -10.69 2.26 -22.19
CA ALA A 140 -11.37 0.96 -22.04
C ALA A 140 -10.77 0.11 -20.91
N LYS A 141 -9.46 0.23 -20.65
CA LYS A 141 -8.80 -0.48 -19.55
C LYS A 141 -9.26 0.09 -18.20
N TRP A 142 -9.36 1.41 -18.08
CA TRP A 142 -9.94 2.05 -16.89
C TRP A 142 -11.34 1.55 -16.59
N THR A 143 -12.20 1.43 -17.60
CA THR A 143 -13.56 0.87 -17.45
C THR A 143 -13.51 -0.56 -16.92
N GLY A 144 -12.64 -1.42 -17.50
CA GLY A 144 -12.48 -2.80 -17.06
C GLY A 144 -11.97 -2.92 -15.62
N ASP A 145 -10.97 -2.12 -15.26
CA ASP A 145 -10.40 -2.08 -13.90
C ASP A 145 -11.45 -1.60 -12.88
N ALA A 146 -12.22 -0.56 -13.20
CA ALA A 146 -13.29 -0.04 -12.35
C ALA A 146 -14.45 -1.03 -12.17
N GLN A 147 -14.84 -1.76 -13.22
CA GLN A 147 -15.84 -2.82 -13.12
C GLN A 147 -15.33 -4.02 -12.32
N ALA A 148 -14.06 -4.39 -12.45
CA ALA A 148 -13.46 -5.44 -11.63
C ALA A 148 -13.50 -5.06 -10.14
N LEU A 149 -13.20 -3.80 -9.82
CA LEU A 149 -13.28 -3.28 -8.46
C LEU A 149 -14.72 -3.22 -7.94
N TRP A 150 -15.68 -2.86 -8.80
CA TRP A 150 -17.10 -2.87 -8.48
C TRP A 150 -17.60 -4.27 -8.08
N ARG A 151 -17.21 -5.30 -8.84
CA ARG A 151 -17.60 -6.70 -8.60
C ARG A 151 -16.81 -7.36 -7.46
N GLY A 152 -15.62 -6.86 -7.15
CA GLY A 152 -14.68 -7.51 -6.24
C GLY A 152 -15.11 -7.57 -4.77
N SER A 153 -16.18 -6.88 -4.37
CA SER A 153 -16.64 -6.86 -2.98
C SER A 153 -18.15 -6.63 -2.85
N GLY A 154 -18.82 -7.52 -2.12
CA GLY A 154 -20.18 -7.30 -1.59
C GLY A 154 -20.21 -6.37 -0.37
N LYS A 155 -19.05 -6.05 0.22
CA LYS A 155 -18.91 -5.09 1.32
C LYS A 155 -18.70 -3.67 0.83
N SER A 156 -18.96 -2.70 1.71
CA SER A 156 -18.64 -1.30 1.45
C SER A 156 -17.16 -1.16 1.13
N LEU A 157 -16.89 -0.39 0.08
CA LEU A 157 -15.55 0.04 -0.30
C LEU A 157 -15.28 1.42 0.31
N PRO A 158 -14.01 1.86 0.41
CA PRO A 158 -13.69 3.20 0.90
C PRO A 158 -14.35 4.30 0.06
N ASP A 159 -14.73 5.41 0.70
CA ASP A 159 -15.40 6.56 0.06
C ASP A 159 -14.63 7.13 -1.14
N ALA A 160 -13.30 6.96 -1.16
CA ALA A 160 -12.45 7.31 -2.30
C ALA A 160 -12.85 6.61 -3.61
N CYS A 161 -13.63 5.54 -3.54
CA CYS A 161 -14.14 4.81 -4.70
C CYS A 161 -15.41 5.40 -5.31
N ASP A 162 -16.13 6.25 -4.58
CA ASP A 162 -17.41 6.80 -5.04
C ASP A 162 -17.28 7.61 -6.34
N PRO A 163 -16.27 8.50 -6.50
CA PRO A 163 -16.10 9.23 -7.76
C PRO A 163 -15.78 8.32 -8.95
N VAL A 164 -15.05 7.22 -8.72
CA VAL A 164 -14.76 6.22 -9.75
C VAL A 164 -16.05 5.57 -10.24
N PHE A 165 -16.92 5.13 -9.32
CA PHE A 165 -18.17 4.46 -9.70
C PHE A 165 -19.21 5.42 -10.26
N ALA A 166 -19.25 6.67 -9.79
CA ALA A 166 -20.05 7.72 -10.41
C ALA A 166 -19.63 7.93 -11.88
N ALA A 167 -18.33 8.14 -12.12
CA ALA A 167 -17.81 8.30 -13.48
C ALA A 167 -18.03 7.04 -14.35
N LEU A 168 -17.92 5.84 -13.77
CA LEU A 168 -18.21 4.60 -14.48
C LEU A 168 -19.70 4.52 -14.86
N ALA A 169 -20.61 4.93 -13.98
CA ALA A 169 -22.04 4.98 -14.26
C ALA A 169 -22.37 5.99 -15.37
N ASP A 170 -21.82 7.20 -15.31
CA ASP A 170 -22.06 8.27 -16.29
C ASP A 170 -21.59 7.88 -17.70
N ARG A 171 -20.58 7.00 -17.78
CA ARG A 171 -20.05 6.45 -19.03
C ARG A 171 -20.81 5.19 -19.50
N GLY A 172 -21.89 4.80 -18.82
CA GLY A 172 -22.67 3.59 -19.12
C GLY A 172 -21.98 2.28 -18.74
N GLY A 173 -20.86 2.34 -18.00
CA GLY A 173 -20.07 1.18 -17.59
C GLY A 173 -20.66 0.39 -16.42
N LEU A 174 -21.71 0.88 -15.77
CA LEU A 174 -22.49 0.16 -14.75
C LEU A 174 -23.88 -0.21 -15.30
N THR A 175 -23.93 -1.27 -16.09
CA THR A 175 -25.18 -1.84 -16.63
C THR A 175 -26.08 -2.37 -15.51
N PRO A 176 -27.40 -2.54 -15.76
CA PRO A 176 -28.29 -3.18 -14.78
C PRO A 176 -27.79 -4.54 -14.29
N ALA A 177 -27.24 -5.37 -15.20
CA ALA A 177 -26.66 -6.67 -14.84
C ALA A 177 -25.51 -6.54 -13.83
N LEU A 178 -24.55 -5.64 -14.05
CA LEU A 178 -23.42 -5.43 -13.12
C LEU A 178 -23.88 -4.88 -11.76
N ARG A 179 -24.99 -4.13 -11.73
CA ARG A 179 -25.57 -3.63 -10.48
C ARG A 179 -26.19 -4.78 -9.70
N TRP A 180 -26.93 -5.67 -10.36
CA TRP A 180 -27.49 -6.87 -9.75
C TRP A 180 -26.41 -7.82 -9.23
N GLU A 181 -25.33 -8.04 -9.99
CA GLU A 181 -24.18 -8.83 -9.50
C GLU A 181 -23.65 -8.30 -8.16
N ARG A 182 -23.55 -6.97 -7.98
CA ARG A 182 -23.12 -6.37 -6.71
C ARG A 182 -24.21 -6.43 -5.63
N ILE A 183 -25.49 -6.29 -6.01
CA ILE A 183 -26.61 -6.42 -5.08
C ILE A 183 -26.62 -7.83 -4.48
N ASP A 184 -26.46 -8.86 -5.32
CA ASP A 184 -26.45 -10.26 -4.89
C ASP A 184 -25.23 -10.56 -4.00
N ALA A 185 -24.03 -10.12 -4.41
CA ALA A 185 -22.84 -10.25 -3.58
C ALA A 185 -22.97 -9.51 -2.22
N ALA A 186 -23.66 -8.37 -2.21
CA ALA A 186 -23.93 -7.62 -0.99
C ALA A 186 -24.98 -8.30 -0.10
N ALA A 187 -25.97 -8.96 -0.69
CA ALA A 187 -26.94 -9.77 0.04
C ALA A 187 -26.26 -10.97 0.72
N ASP A 188 -25.40 -11.68 0.00
CA ASP A 188 -24.58 -12.78 0.53
C ASP A 188 -23.70 -12.31 1.70
N ALA A 189 -23.19 -11.08 1.63
CA ALA A 189 -22.39 -10.45 2.68
C ALA A 189 -23.21 -9.78 3.81
N GLN A 190 -24.55 -9.86 3.75
CA GLN A 190 -25.48 -9.20 4.68
C GLN A 190 -25.25 -7.69 4.79
N GLN A 191 -25.12 -7.02 3.64
CA GLN A 191 -24.82 -5.59 3.50
C GLN A 191 -25.98 -4.82 2.84
N PRO A 192 -27.13 -4.64 3.53
CA PRO A 192 -28.29 -3.98 2.93
C PRO A 192 -28.02 -2.52 2.53
N GLY A 193 -27.08 -1.83 3.20
CA GLY A 193 -26.63 -0.50 2.79
C GLY A 193 -25.95 -0.50 1.41
N VAL A 194 -25.10 -1.51 1.14
CA VAL A 194 -24.41 -1.67 -0.15
C VAL A 194 -25.40 -2.05 -1.25
N MET A 195 -26.38 -2.92 -0.95
CA MET A 195 -27.45 -3.27 -1.89
C MET A 195 -28.21 -2.02 -2.37
N ARG A 196 -28.65 -1.16 -1.42
CA ARG A 196 -29.36 0.10 -1.76
C ARG A 196 -28.49 1.06 -2.56
N ALA A 197 -27.18 1.14 -2.26
CA ALA A 197 -26.26 1.97 -3.02
C ALA A 197 -26.05 1.43 -4.45
N ALA A 198 -25.88 0.13 -4.62
CA ALA A 198 -25.68 -0.52 -5.92
C ALA A 198 -26.91 -0.39 -6.83
N ALA A 199 -28.11 -0.35 -6.25
CA ALA A 199 -29.37 -0.18 -6.99
C ALA A 199 -29.54 1.20 -7.63
N ARG A 200 -28.81 2.24 -7.18
CA ARG A 200 -28.98 3.62 -7.68
C ARG A 200 -28.64 3.74 -9.16
N GLY A 201 -29.65 3.91 -10.02
CA GLY A 201 -29.49 3.98 -11.48
C GLY A 201 -30.08 2.77 -12.22
N LEU A 202 -30.65 1.81 -11.50
CA LEU A 202 -31.54 0.81 -12.08
C LEU A 202 -32.87 1.44 -12.58
N PRO A 203 -33.54 0.83 -13.57
CA PRO A 203 -34.92 1.17 -13.92
C PRO A 203 -35.84 1.10 -12.69
N ALA A 204 -36.91 1.90 -12.68
CA ALA A 204 -37.77 2.08 -11.51
C ALA A 204 -38.28 0.75 -10.88
N ALA A 205 -38.68 -0.21 -11.71
CA ALA A 205 -39.14 -1.52 -11.24
C ALA A 205 -38.03 -2.33 -10.57
N GLU A 206 -36.85 -2.39 -11.19
CA GLU A 206 -35.68 -3.11 -10.65
C GLU A 206 -35.14 -2.42 -9.39
N LEU A 207 -35.13 -1.08 -9.34
CA LEU A 207 -34.77 -0.31 -8.16
C LEU A 207 -35.70 -0.63 -6.98
N ALA A 208 -37.01 -0.69 -7.22
CA ALA A 208 -37.98 -1.07 -6.19
C ALA A 208 -37.74 -2.51 -5.70
N GLN A 209 -37.49 -3.45 -6.61
CA GLN A 209 -37.18 -4.84 -6.29
C GLN A 209 -35.90 -4.96 -5.46
N ALA A 210 -34.81 -4.30 -5.86
CA ALA A 210 -33.54 -4.32 -5.15
C ALA A 210 -33.67 -3.74 -3.72
N ASN A 211 -34.45 -2.68 -3.55
CA ASN A 211 -34.71 -2.09 -2.24
C ASN A 211 -35.58 -2.98 -1.35
N ALA A 212 -36.57 -3.68 -1.91
CA ALA A 212 -37.35 -4.68 -1.19
C ALA A 212 -36.48 -5.86 -0.75
N TYR A 213 -35.59 -6.34 -1.63
CA TYR A 213 -34.62 -7.39 -1.30
C TYR A 213 -33.69 -6.94 -0.18
N ALA A 214 -33.15 -5.71 -0.25
CA ALA A 214 -32.31 -5.16 0.81
C ALA A 214 -33.06 -5.03 2.14
N ALA A 215 -34.34 -4.67 2.13
CA ALA A 215 -35.16 -4.59 3.35
C ALA A 215 -35.37 -5.98 3.98
N PHE A 216 -35.58 -7.02 3.16
CA PHE A 216 -35.66 -8.39 3.63
C PHE A 216 -34.35 -8.87 4.25
N VAL A 217 -33.20 -8.59 3.63
CA VAL A 217 -31.88 -8.93 4.19
C VAL A 217 -31.61 -8.20 5.51
N ASP A 218 -32.02 -6.93 5.62
CA ASP A 218 -31.86 -6.10 6.84
C ASP A 218 -32.69 -6.64 8.01
N LYS A 219 -33.94 -7.03 7.74
CA LYS A 219 -34.87 -7.57 8.74
C LYS A 219 -35.74 -8.66 8.11
N PRO A 220 -35.29 -9.93 8.15
CA PRO A 220 -36.10 -11.04 7.67
C PRO A 220 -37.37 -11.15 8.51
N ASP A 221 -38.54 -11.21 7.87
CA ASP A 221 -39.80 -11.47 8.55
C ASP A 221 -40.27 -12.91 8.32
N ALA A 222 -41.02 -13.44 9.28
CA ALA A 222 -41.48 -14.84 9.27
C ALA A 222 -42.54 -15.15 8.20
N ARG A 223 -43.04 -14.16 7.44
CA ARG A 223 -44.01 -14.37 6.34
C ARG A 223 -43.31 -14.70 5.02
N ALA A 224 -41.98 -14.60 4.99
CA ALA A 224 -41.13 -14.89 3.85
C ALA A 224 -40.43 -16.27 3.92
N LEU A 225 -40.73 -17.06 4.95
CA LEU A 225 -40.38 -18.48 5.08
C LEU A 225 -41.61 -19.35 4.80
#